data_AF-A0A916XJG2-F1
#
_entry.id   AF-A0A916XJG2-F1
#
_cell.length_a   1.000
_cell.length_b   1.000
_cell.length_c   1.000
_cell.angle_alpha   90.00
_cell.angle_beta   90.00
_cell.angle_gamma   90.00
#
_symmetry.space_group_name_H-M   'P 1'
#
loop_
_entity.id
_entity.type
_entity.pdbx_description
1 polymer ?
#
loop_
_entity_poly.entity_id
_entity_poly.type
_entity_poly.pdbx_seq_one_letter_code
_entity_poly.pdbx_strand_id
1 'polypeptide(L)' 'MARCGEVFDGATITIVDDRPDYGEVRNISIGHLDGRMVVVVWTPRGAARRIISMRKANDREQAFYSPRFR' A
#
# COMPACT_ATOMS: atom_id res chain seq x y z
N MET A 1 -3.83 7.68 -8.53
CA MET A 1 -3.77 8.46 -7.27
C MET A 1 -5.17 8.84 -6.78
N ALA A 2 -6.07 9.39 -7.62
CA ALA A 2 -7.42 9.81 -7.19
C ALA A 2 -8.26 8.72 -6.49
N ARG A 3 -8.10 7.45 -6.87
CA ARG A 3 -8.84 6.29 -6.32
C ARG A 3 -8.13 5.58 -5.16
N CYS A 4 -7.05 6.15 -4.63
CA CYS A 4 -6.30 5.51 -3.55
C CYS A 4 -7.12 5.38 -2.25
N GLY A 5 -8.08 6.28 -2.03
CA GLY A 5 -9.00 6.21 -0.89
C GLY A 5 -9.76 4.88 -0.85
N GLU A 6 -10.25 4.43 -2.00
CA GLU A 6 -11.03 3.18 -2.13
C GLU A 6 -10.22 1.94 -1.69
N VAL A 7 -8.89 1.95 -1.87
CA VAL A 7 -8.02 0.87 -1.39
C VAL A 7 -8.05 0.80 0.13
N PHE A 8 -8.00 1.97 0.79
CA PHE A 8 -7.96 2.08 2.25
C PHE A 8 -9.32 1.94 2.91
N ASP A 9 -10.41 2.16 2.18
CA ASP A 9 -11.78 1.89 2.63
C ASP A 9 -12.03 0.36 2.73
N GLY A 10 -11.25 -0.44 2.00
CA GLY A 10 -11.24 -1.89 2.08
C GLY A 10 -10.23 -2.45 3.08
N ALA A 11 -10.16 -3.79 3.16
CA ALA A 11 -9.14 -4.48 3.92
C ALA A 11 -7.75 -4.14 3.37
N THR A 12 -6.85 -3.68 4.26
CA THR A 12 -5.47 -3.39 3.92
C THR A 12 -4.50 -3.96 4.94
N ILE A 13 -3.32 -4.37 4.46
CA ILE A 13 -2.18 -4.74 5.31
C ILE A 13 -1.16 -3.63 5.16
N THR A 14 -0.80 -2.98 6.27
CA THR A 14 0.19 -1.90 6.26
C THR A 14 1.43 -2.34 7.02
N ILE A 15 2.59 -2.15 6.40
CA ILE A 15 3.91 -2.39 6.99
C ILE A 15 4.76 -1.14 6.84
N VAL A 16 5.70 -0.94 7.77
CA VAL A 16 6.72 0.09 7.62
C VAL A 16 7.73 -0.37 6.58
N ASP A 17 8.10 0.54 5.68
CA ASP A 17 9.21 0.35 4.76
C ASP A 17 10.51 0.58 5.53
N ASP A 18 11.20 -0.50 5.88
CA ASP A 18 12.41 -0.52 6.68
C ASP A 18 13.69 -0.27 5.86
N ARG A 19 13.55 0.04 4.57
CA ARG A 19 14.69 0.31 3.70
C ARG A 19 15.38 1.63 4.10
N PRO A 20 16.70 1.60 4.36
CA PRO A 20 17.43 2.78 4.81
C PRO A 20 17.72 3.70 3.62
N ASP A 21 16.86 4.69 3.30
CA ASP A 21 17.32 5.79 2.40
C ASP A 21 16.41 7.02 2.15
N TYR A 22 15.27 7.21 2.82
CA TYR A 22 14.33 8.23 2.33
C TYR A 22 14.27 9.55 3.12
N GLY A 23 14.97 9.64 4.25
CA GLY A 23 14.88 10.80 5.15
C GLY A 23 13.47 11.02 5.76
N GLU A 24 12.51 10.16 5.44
CA GLU A 24 11.11 10.20 5.86
C GLU A 24 10.61 8.75 6.10
N VAL A 25 9.70 8.57 7.06
CA VAL A 25 9.05 7.27 7.29
C VAL A 25 8.13 6.95 6.13
N ARG A 26 8.31 5.78 5.52
CA ARG A 26 7.42 5.27 4.48
C ARG A 26 6.66 4.06 4.97
N ASN A 27 5.41 3.98 4.56
CA ASN A 27 4.51 2.87 4.80
C ASN A 27 4.15 2.25 3.46
N ILE A 28 4.08 0.93 3.44
CA ILE A 28 3.59 0.15 2.32
C ILE A 28 2.27 -0.46 2.75
N SER A 29 1.19 -0.10 2.06
CA SER A 29 -0.12 -0.72 2.23
C SER A 29 -0.44 -1.59 1.02
N ILE A 30 -0.82 -2.83 1.28
CA ILE A 30 -1.32 -3.77 0.29
C ILE A 30 -2.84 -3.82 0.45
N GLY A 31 -3.57 -3.79 -0.64
CA GLY A 31 -5.04 -3.87 -0.65
C GLY A 31 -5.56 -4.24 -2.03
N HIS A 32 -6.88 -4.16 -2.21
CA HIS A 32 -7.53 -4.44 -3.49
C HIS A 32 -8.22 -3.18 -4.05
N LEU A 33 -8.15 -3.03 -5.37
CA LEU A 33 -8.92 -2.06 -6.14
C LEU A 33 -9.50 -2.76 -7.35
N ASP A 34 -10.83 -2.73 -7.51
CA ASP A 34 -11.55 -3.42 -8.60
C ASP A 34 -11.14 -4.90 -8.76
N GLY A 35 -11.01 -5.62 -7.63
CA GLY A 35 -10.58 -7.03 -7.62
C GLY A 35 -9.09 -7.27 -7.90
N ARG A 36 -8.28 -6.22 -8.06
CA ARG A 36 -6.84 -6.32 -8.32
C ARG A 36 -6.05 -5.95 -7.07
N MET A 37 -5.06 -6.78 -6.72
CA MET A 37 -4.15 -6.44 -5.64
C MET A 37 -3.22 -5.30 -6.05
N VAL A 38 -3.15 -4.27 -5.22
CA VAL A 38 -2.33 -3.07 -5.40
C VAL A 38 -1.43 -2.84 -4.20
N VAL A 39 -0.29 -2.21 -4.46
CA VAL A 39 0.68 -1.75 -3.48
C VAL A 39 0.67 -0.23 -3.49
N VAL A 40 0.48 0.36 -2.32
CA VAL A 40 0.46 1.80 -2.07
C VAL A 40 1.63 2.16 -1.17
N VAL A 41 2.50 3.03 -1.62
CA VAL A 41 3.58 3.61 -0.81
C VAL A 41 3.20 5.02 -0.43
N TRP A 42 3.28 5.35 0.86
CA TRP A 42 2.86 6.64 1.38
C TRP A 42 3.64 7.03 2.64
N THR A 43 3.62 8.31 2.97
CA THR A 43 4.21 8.84 4.20
C THR A 43 3.16 9.64 4.98
N PRO A 44 3.13 9.58 6.33
CA PRO A 44 2.23 10.41 7.12
C PRO A 44 2.55 11.90 6.95
N ARG A 45 1.50 12.72 6.84
CA ARG A 45 1.60 14.19 6.85
C ARG A 45 0.52 14.76 7.75
N GLY A 46 0.84 14.89 9.05
CA GLY A 46 -0.15 15.16 10.08
C GLY A 46 -1.18 14.03 10.15
N ALA A 47 -2.47 14.37 10.06
CA ALA A 47 -3.55 13.40 10.02
C ALA A 47 -3.79 12.78 8.62
N ALA A 48 -3.11 13.27 7.58
CA ALA A 48 -3.30 12.82 6.21
C ALA A 48 -2.21 11.83 5.76
N ARG A 49 -2.51 11.04 4.72
CA ARG A 49 -1.53 10.20 4.02
C ARG A 49 -1.10 10.90 2.74
N ARG A 50 0.19 11.21 2.60
CA ARG A 50 0.75 11.65 1.32
C ARG A 50 1.12 10.41 0.52
N ILE A 51 0.39 10.15 -0.56
CA ILE A 51 0.68 9.03 -1.44
C ILE A 51 1.91 9.34 -2.29
N ILE A 52 2.90 8.46 -2.24
CA ILE A 52 4.15 8.53 -3.01
C ILE A 52 4.02 7.70 -4.28
N SER A 53 3.47 6.49 -4.17
CA SER A 53 3.27 5.59 -5.32
C SER A 53 2.06 4.70 -5.11
N MET A 54 1.41 4.32 -6.20
CA MET A 54 0.37 3.29 -6.23
C MET A 54 0.54 2.48 -7.50
N ARG A 55 0.67 1.16 -7.37
CA ARG A 55 0.88 0.25 -8.49
C ARG A 55 0.19 -1.09 -8.29
N LYS A 56 0.03 -1.86 -9.37
CA LYS A 56 -0.33 -3.28 -9.27
C LYS A 56 0.74 -4.04 -8.48
N ALA A 57 0.32 -4.96 -7.62
CA ALA A 57 1.24 -5.92 -7.02
C ALA A 57 1.81 -6.85 -8.10
N ASN A 58 3.11 -7.12 -8.06
CA ASN A 58 3.71 -8.11 -8.97
C ASN A 58 3.30 -9.54 -8.54
N ASP A 59 3.61 -10.54 -9.36
CA ASP A 59 3.13 -11.90 -9.11
C ASP A 59 3.70 -12.51 -7.82
N ARG A 60 4.94 -12.15 -7.46
CA ARG A 60 5.57 -12.57 -6.19
C ARG A 60 4.85 -11.95 -4.98
N GLU A 61 4.52 -10.67 -5.05
CA GLU A 61 3.78 -9.97 -4.01
C GLU A 61 2.35 -10.51 -3.88
N GLN A 62 1.68 -10.76 -5.02
CA GLN A 62 0.35 -11.37 -5.03
C GLN A 62 0.37 -12.75 -4.36
N ALA A 63 1.31 -13.62 -4.73
CA ALA A 63 1.44 -14.94 -4.12
C ALA A 63 1.72 -14.87 -2.61
N PHE A 64 2.55 -13.92 -2.18
CA PHE A 64 2.87 -13.73 -0.77
C PHE A 64 1.69 -13.18 0.03
N TYR A 65 1.00 -12.16 -0.46
CA TYR A 65 -0.04 -11.47 0.30
C TYR A 65 -1.44 -12.06 0.14
N SER A 66 -1.75 -12.76 -0.95
CA SER A 66 -3.08 -13.32 -1.21
C SER A 66 -3.62 -14.19 -0.06
N PRO A 67 -2.82 -15.08 0.56
CA PRO A 67 -3.28 -15.87 1.71
C PRO A 67 -3.65 -15.04 2.95
N ARG A 68 -3.18 -13.79 3.04
CA ARG A 68 -3.43 -12.88 4.17
C ARG A 68 -4.72 -12.07 4.03
N PHE A 69 -5.39 -12.14 2.87
CA PHE A 69 -6.68 -11.51 2.60
C PHE A 69 -7.85 -12.52 2.53
N ARG A 70 -7.65 -13.72 3.07
CA ARG A 70 -8.65 -14.80 3.10
C ARG A 70 -9.55 -14.71 4.32
#